data_AF-A0A920V744-F1
#
_entry.id   AF-A0A920V744-F1
#
_cell.length_a   1.000
_cell.length_b   1.000
_cell.length_c   1.000
_cell.angle_alpha   90.00
_cell.angle_beta   90.00
_cell.angle_gamma   90.00
#
_symmetry.space_group_name_H-M   'P 1'
#
loop_
_entity.id
_entity.type
_entity.pdbx_description
1 polymer ?
#
loop_
_entity_poly.entity_id
_entity_poly.type
_entity_poly.pdbx_seq_one_letter_code
_entity_poly.pdbx_strand_id
1 'polypeptide(L)'
;MHFKKALRFNASKEQYRILADFDYGDHTIRDLEAILRVLNKKIPLIVRSNRAKDLLRMISIAKQYDVKIIFYGAKEAWRIADILAEEDIPVILDPMDNIPGSFDSIAARMDNAYLLNKAGVKILITSQNTHNSYLSRQGAGNAVAHGLPENEAHKGINS
;
A
#
# COMPACT_ATOMS: atom_id res chain seq x y z
N MET A 1 -3.91 11.90 15.19
CA MET A 1 -3.52 11.95 16.62
C MET A 1 -2.31 11.05 16.93
N HIS A 2 -2.22 9.87 16.30
CA HIS A 2 -1.20 8.83 16.55
C HIS A 2 0.27 9.22 16.24
N PHE A 3 0.58 9.76 15.05
CA PHE A 3 1.96 10.08 14.67
C PHE A 3 2.62 11.16 15.55
N LYS A 4 1.86 12.18 15.96
CA LYS A 4 2.36 13.23 16.88
C LYS A 4 2.74 12.66 18.25
N LYS A 5 2.04 11.63 18.73
CA LYS A 5 2.36 10.97 20.00
C LYS A 5 3.66 10.17 19.92
N ALA A 6 3.87 9.42 18.83
CA ALA A 6 5.10 8.65 18.64
C ALA A 6 6.34 9.54 18.45
N LEU A 7 6.23 10.68 17.76
CA LEU A 7 7.31 11.66 17.68
C LEU A 7 7.69 12.23 19.06
N ARG A 8 6.70 12.47 19.93
CA ARG A 8 6.95 12.87 21.32
C ARG A 8 7.70 11.81 22.11
N PHE A 9 7.36 10.53 21.95
CA PHE A 9 8.07 9.42 22.60
C PHE A 9 9.54 9.29 22.17
N ASN A 10 9.85 9.53 20.89
CA ASN A 10 11.23 9.40 20.37
C ASN A 10 12.18 10.49 20.90
N ALA A 11 11.70 11.73 21.05
CA ALA A 11 12.50 12.86 21.54
C ALA A 11 12.98 12.70 23.00
N SER A 12 12.36 11.77 23.73
CA SER A 12 12.48 11.57 25.17
C SER A 12 12.97 10.17 25.54
N LYS A 13 13.40 9.40 24.54
CA LYS A 13 13.83 8.00 24.68
C LYS A 13 15.04 7.83 25.63
N GLU A 14 15.86 8.86 25.78
CA GLU A 14 16.96 8.93 26.75
C GLU A 14 16.46 9.16 28.19
N GLN A 15 15.38 9.92 28.39
CA GLN A 15 14.83 10.22 29.72
C GLN A 15 13.85 9.13 30.24
N TYR A 16 13.25 8.32 29.36
CA TYR A 16 12.17 7.39 29.72
C TYR A 16 12.60 5.96 30.05
N ARG A 17 13.89 5.66 30.12
CA ARG A 17 14.34 4.36 30.67
C ARG A 17 14.02 4.21 32.17
N ILE A 18 13.55 5.26 32.85
CA ILE A 18 13.40 5.31 34.31
C ILE A 18 11.95 5.58 34.81
N LEU A 19 11.02 6.18 34.07
CA LEU A 19 9.67 6.47 34.60
C LEU A 19 8.54 5.70 33.91
N ALA A 20 7.89 4.85 34.69
CA ALA A 20 6.69 4.08 34.40
C ALA A 20 5.40 4.93 34.32
N ASP A 21 5.47 6.17 33.82
CA ASP A 21 4.34 7.11 33.93
C ASP A 21 4.19 8.01 32.68
N PHE A 22 3.97 7.38 31.53
CA PHE A 22 3.53 8.07 30.32
C PHE A 22 2.10 7.65 30.01
N ASP A 23 1.16 8.59 29.87
CA ASP A 23 -0.22 8.30 29.51
C ASP A 23 -0.29 7.73 28.08
N TYR A 24 -0.41 6.40 28.00
CA TYR A 24 -0.45 5.62 26.77
C TYR A 24 -1.78 5.78 25.99
N GLY A 25 -2.85 6.28 26.62
CA GLY A 25 -4.22 6.10 26.11
C GLY A 25 -4.50 4.64 25.74
N ASP A 26 -5.23 4.39 24.63
CA ASP A 26 -5.59 3.03 24.17
C ASP A 26 -4.46 2.26 23.43
N HIS A 27 -3.20 2.73 23.42
CA HIS A 27 -2.14 2.09 22.64
C HIS A 27 -1.22 1.22 23.48
N THR A 28 -0.93 0.02 23.01
CA THR A 28 0.06 -0.84 23.64
C THR A 28 1.49 -0.37 23.33
N ILE A 29 2.47 -0.75 24.16
CA ILE A 29 3.90 -0.51 23.89
C ILE A 29 4.30 -1.03 22.49
N ARG A 30 3.72 -2.17 22.09
CA ARG A 30 3.95 -2.79 20.78
C ARG A 30 3.46 -1.91 19.62
N ASP A 31 2.34 -1.22 19.79
CA ASP A 31 1.82 -0.29 18.78
C ASP A 31 2.74 0.92 18.62
N LEU A 32 3.26 1.45 19.72
CA LEU A 32 4.22 2.55 19.69
C LEU A 32 5.54 2.15 19.02
N GLU A 33 6.06 0.96 19.32
CA GLU A 33 7.24 0.43 18.64
C GLU A 33 7.02 0.26 17.13
N ALA A 34 5.85 -0.23 16.71
CA ALA A 34 5.50 -0.34 15.30
C ALA A 34 5.45 1.04 14.62
N ILE A 35 4.83 2.04 15.26
CA ILE A 35 4.78 3.40 14.73
C ILE A 35 6.19 4.01 14.65
N LEU A 36 7.05 3.79 15.65
CA LEU A 36 8.45 4.25 15.61
C LEU A 36 9.22 3.59 14.46
N ARG A 37 8.97 2.33 14.14
CA ARG A 37 9.59 1.68 12.98
C ARG A 37 9.16 2.32 11.66
N VAL A 38 7.90 2.74 11.54
CA VAL A 38 7.39 3.49 10.38
C VAL A 38 8.03 4.88 10.29
N LEU A 39 8.03 5.63 11.41
CA LEU A 39 8.63 6.97 11.49
C LEU A 39 10.13 6.96 11.18
N ASN A 40 10.85 5.92 11.61
CA ASN A 40 12.27 5.74 11.30
C ASN A 40 12.51 5.08 9.92
N LYS A 41 11.48 4.94 9.08
CA LYS A 41 11.53 4.34 7.74
C LYS A 41 12.12 2.92 7.70
N LYS A 42 12.10 2.19 8.83
CA LYS A 42 12.53 0.79 8.92
C LYS A 42 11.53 -0.16 8.25
N ILE A 43 10.26 0.22 8.24
CA ILE A 43 9.16 -0.47 7.54
C ILE A 43 8.25 0.58 6.88
N PRO A 44 7.60 0.28 5.74
CA PRO A 44 6.61 1.17 5.15
C PRO A 44 5.29 1.13 5.93
N LEU A 45 4.50 2.20 5.81
CA LEU A 45 3.10 2.23 6.20
C LEU A 45 2.25 1.68 5.05
N ILE A 46 1.59 0.55 5.26
CA ILE A 46 0.61 0.03 4.29
C ILE A 46 -0.77 0.60 4.64
N VAL A 47 -1.41 1.28 3.69
CA VAL A 47 -2.74 1.87 3.87
C VAL A 47 -3.72 1.28 2.87
N ARG A 48 -4.78 0.65 3.38
CA ARG A 48 -5.91 0.22 2.56
C ARG A 48 -6.80 1.42 2.24
N SER A 49 -6.88 1.79 0.97
CA SER A 49 -7.73 2.88 0.49
C SER A 49 -8.04 2.67 -0.99
N ASN A 50 -9.26 3.02 -1.40
CA ASN A 50 -9.74 2.76 -2.75
C ASN A 50 -10.02 4.02 -3.57
N ARG A 51 -10.27 5.18 -2.93
CA ARG A 51 -10.66 6.41 -3.63
C ARG A 51 -9.50 7.37 -3.82
N ALA A 52 -9.42 8.00 -4.99
CA ALA A 52 -8.31 8.91 -5.34
C ALA A 52 -8.15 10.06 -4.34
N LYS A 53 -9.25 10.65 -3.87
CA LYS A 53 -9.22 11.72 -2.85
C LYS A 53 -8.59 11.27 -1.53
N ASP A 54 -8.88 10.04 -1.11
CA ASP A 54 -8.37 9.48 0.14
C ASP A 54 -6.89 9.10 -0.01
N LEU A 55 -6.48 8.61 -1.20
CA LEU A 55 -5.07 8.39 -1.56
C LEU A 55 -4.26 9.69 -1.49
N LEU A 56 -4.72 10.76 -2.17
CA LEU A 56 -4.05 12.07 -2.15
C LEU A 56 -3.88 12.64 -0.74
N ARG A 57 -4.93 12.54 0.09
CA ARG A 57 -4.84 12.96 1.50
C ARG A 57 -3.76 12.18 2.26
N MET A 58 -3.63 10.88 1.98
CA MET A 58 -2.63 10.03 2.63
C MET A 58 -1.22 10.32 2.14
N ILE A 59 -1.05 10.69 0.86
CA ILE A 59 0.23 11.20 0.34
C ILE A 59 0.62 12.47 1.11
N SER A 60 -0.30 13.42 1.30
CA SER A 60 0.00 14.64 2.07
C SER A 60 0.41 14.33 3.52
N ILE A 61 -0.25 13.36 4.17
CA ILE A 61 0.10 12.92 5.52
C ILE A 61 1.46 12.22 5.52
N ALA A 62 1.74 11.35 4.56
CA ALA A 62 3.01 10.65 4.44
C ALA A 62 4.18 11.63 4.29
N LYS A 63 4.01 12.66 3.45
CA LYS A 63 4.96 13.78 3.31
C LYS A 63 5.13 14.57 4.60
N GLN A 64 4.03 14.91 5.27
CA GLN A 64 4.06 15.68 6.52
C GLN A 64 4.89 15.00 7.62
N TYR A 65 4.82 13.67 7.71
CA TYR A 65 5.53 12.89 8.72
C TYR A 65 6.80 12.21 8.19
N ASP A 66 7.16 12.48 6.94
CA ASP A 66 8.31 11.89 6.24
C ASP A 66 8.34 10.35 6.36
N VAL A 67 7.24 9.69 6.03
CA VAL A 67 7.11 8.22 6.09
C VAL A 67 6.94 7.60 4.71
N LYS A 68 7.50 6.41 4.51
CA LYS A 68 7.27 5.61 3.30
C LYS A 68 5.87 5.01 3.35
N ILE A 69 5.08 5.17 2.30
CA ILE A 69 3.71 4.66 2.20
C ILE A 69 3.57 3.69 1.03
N ILE A 70 2.73 2.67 1.19
CA ILE A 70 2.29 1.75 0.14
C ILE A 70 0.76 1.66 0.20
N PHE A 71 0.09 1.72 -0.94
CA PHE A 71 -1.37 1.60 -0.99
C PHE A 71 -1.83 0.18 -1.28
N TYR A 72 -2.88 -0.27 -0.59
CA TYR A 72 -3.52 -1.56 -0.81
C TYR A 72 -4.95 -1.37 -1.32
N GLY A 73 -5.33 -2.10 -2.38
CA GLY A 73 -6.67 -2.06 -2.98
C GLY A 73 -6.82 -0.98 -4.05
N ALA A 74 -6.50 0.28 -3.71
CA ALA A 74 -6.19 1.40 -4.60
C ALA A 74 -7.02 1.47 -5.91
N LYS A 75 -8.33 1.20 -5.80
CA LYS A 75 -9.21 0.95 -6.96
C LYS A 75 -9.32 2.14 -7.93
N GLU A 76 -9.12 3.37 -7.46
CA GLU A 76 -9.11 4.60 -8.27
C GLU A 76 -7.71 5.20 -8.47
N ALA A 77 -6.64 4.45 -8.19
CA ALA A 77 -5.27 4.95 -8.27
C ALA A 77 -4.86 5.36 -9.69
N TRP A 78 -5.43 4.74 -10.74
CA TRP A 78 -5.25 5.18 -12.14
C TRP A 78 -5.53 6.68 -12.36
N ARG A 79 -6.39 7.29 -11.54
CA ARG A 79 -6.74 8.72 -11.65
C ARG A 79 -5.63 9.66 -11.19
N ILE A 80 -4.63 9.12 -10.48
CA ILE A 80 -3.49 9.84 -9.90
C ILE A 80 -2.18 9.09 -10.16
N ALA A 81 -2.13 8.30 -11.24
CA ALA A 81 -1.01 7.40 -11.55
C ALA A 81 0.30 8.16 -11.78
N ASP A 82 0.21 9.34 -12.39
CA ASP A 82 1.29 10.31 -12.55
C ASP A 82 1.89 10.73 -11.20
N ILE A 83 1.03 11.13 -10.25
CA ILE A 83 1.46 11.52 -8.90
C ILE A 83 2.11 10.34 -8.18
N LEU A 84 1.53 9.14 -8.29
CA LEU A 84 2.09 7.94 -7.65
C LEU A 84 3.47 7.57 -8.21
N ALA A 85 3.68 7.77 -9.52
CA ALA A 85 4.96 7.52 -10.17
C ALA A 85 6.01 8.58 -9.80
N GLU A 86 5.63 9.86 -9.80
CA GLU A 86 6.51 10.97 -9.41
C GLU A 86 7.01 10.83 -7.96
N GLU A 87 6.14 10.34 -7.07
CA GLU A 87 6.46 10.14 -5.66
C GLU A 87 7.07 8.75 -5.34
N ASP A 88 7.29 7.90 -6.35
CA ASP A 88 7.73 6.50 -6.21
C ASP A 88 6.91 5.69 -5.18
N ILE A 89 5.58 5.87 -5.19
CA ILE A 89 4.66 5.22 -4.24
C ILE A 89 4.14 3.91 -4.83
N PRO A 90 4.47 2.74 -4.25
CA PRO A 90 4.00 1.46 -4.75
C PRO A 90 2.53 1.20 -4.42
N VAL A 91 1.90 0.38 -5.27
CA VAL A 91 0.50 -0.02 -5.14
C VAL A 91 0.37 -1.55 -5.15
N ILE A 92 -0.35 -2.08 -4.16
CA ILE A 92 -0.73 -3.49 -4.09
C ILE A 92 -2.18 -3.63 -4.57
N LEU A 93 -2.37 -4.37 -5.66
CA LEU A 93 -3.67 -4.61 -6.28
C LEU A 93 -4.10 -6.07 -6.06
N ASP A 94 -5.39 -6.29 -5.81
CA ASP A 94 -5.99 -7.62 -5.87
C ASP A 94 -6.91 -7.68 -7.12
N PRO A 95 -6.57 -8.48 -8.14
CA PRO A 95 -7.36 -8.61 -9.36
C PRO A 95 -8.64 -9.45 -9.15
N MET A 96 -8.74 -10.22 -8.06
CA MET A 96 -9.93 -11.03 -7.71
C MET A 96 -11.01 -10.19 -7.03
N ASP A 97 -10.65 -9.02 -6.50
CA ASP A 97 -11.55 -8.01 -5.93
C ASP A 97 -12.49 -7.35 -6.98
N ASN A 98 -12.39 -7.80 -8.23
CA ASN A 98 -13.15 -7.39 -9.41
C ASN A 98 -13.95 -8.55 -10.06
N ILE A 99 -14.24 -9.64 -9.33
CA ILE A 99 -15.19 -10.68 -9.77
C ILE A 99 -16.57 -10.47 -9.12
N PRO A 100 -17.49 -9.69 -9.70
CA PRO A 100 -18.93 -9.90 -9.58
C PRO A 100 -19.34 -11.09 -10.46
N GLY A 101 -20.45 -11.76 -10.14
CA GLY A 101 -20.97 -12.94 -10.85
C GLY A 101 -21.44 -12.73 -12.31
N SER A 102 -20.82 -11.83 -13.08
CA SER A 102 -21.13 -11.58 -14.50
C SER A 102 -19.88 -11.17 -15.31
N PHE A 103 -19.85 -11.60 -16.58
CA PHE A 103 -18.75 -11.44 -17.54
C PHE A 103 -18.43 -9.97 -17.90
N ASP A 104 -19.38 -9.04 -17.72
CA ASP A 104 -19.22 -7.63 -18.12
C ASP A 104 -18.41 -6.78 -17.13
N SER A 105 -18.28 -7.20 -15.86
CA SER A 105 -17.48 -6.51 -14.84
C SER A 105 -15.97 -6.79 -14.91
N ILE A 106 -15.57 -7.80 -15.69
CA ILE A 106 -14.20 -8.31 -15.76
C ILE A 106 -13.30 -7.33 -16.52
N ALA A 107 -13.79 -6.71 -17.60
CA ALA A 107 -13.02 -5.76 -18.39
C ALA A 107 -12.81 -4.39 -17.71
N ALA A 108 -13.72 -3.99 -16.82
CA ALA A 108 -13.88 -2.59 -16.41
C ALA A 108 -12.86 -2.07 -15.38
N ARG A 109 -11.97 -2.90 -14.80
CA ARG A 109 -10.89 -2.43 -13.89
C ARG A 109 -9.55 -3.15 -14.00
N MET A 110 -9.38 -4.07 -14.96
CA MET A 110 -8.08 -4.71 -15.22
C MET A 110 -7.09 -3.72 -15.86
N ASP A 111 -7.61 -2.65 -16.46
CA ASP A 111 -6.83 -1.52 -16.96
C ASP A 111 -6.19 -0.68 -15.84
N ASN A 112 -6.65 -0.72 -14.59
CA ASN A 112 -6.02 0.01 -13.48
C ASN A 112 -4.56 -0.41 -13.29
N ALA A 113 -4.29 -1.72 -13.32
CA ALA A 113 -2.92 -2.25 -13.23
C ALA A 113 -2.08 -1.82 -14.45
N TYR A 114 -2.67 -1.86 -15.64
CA TYR A 114 -2.02 -1.41 -16.87
C TYR A 114 -1.70 0.09 -16.85
N LEU A 115 -2.65 0.94 -16.48
CA LEU A 115 -2.52 2.40 -16.44
C LEU A 115 -1.47 2.82 -15.41
N LEU A 116 -1.46 2.18 -14.23
CA LEU A 116 -0.44 2.41 -13.21
C LEU A 116 0.94 1.98 -13.71
N ASN A 117 1.08 0.81 -14.32
CA ASN A 117 2.37 0.33 -14.82
C ASN A 117 2.88 1.21 -15.97
N LYS A 118 1.99 1.60 -16.89
CA LYS A 118 2.29 2.52 -18.00
C LYS A 118 2.77 3.88 -17.50
N ALA A 119 2.25 4.36 -16.37
CA ALA A 119 2.70 5.59 -15.73
C ALA A 119 4.04 5.42 -14.98
N GLY A 120 4.55 4.19 -14.82
CA GLY A 120 5.80 3.91 -14.11
C GLY A 120 5.62 3.57 -12.62
N VAL A 121 4.38 3.37 -12.16
CA VAL A 121 4.10 2.98 -10.78
C VAL A 121 4.53 1.53 -10.54
N LYS A 122 5.25 1.29 -9.44
CA LYS A 122 5.56 -0.07 -8.97
C LYS A 122 4.30 -0.75 -8.45
N ILE A 123 3.97 -1.90 -9.01
CA ILE A 123 2.76 -2.64 -8.67
C ILE A 123 3.12 -4.03 -8.13
N LEU A 124 2.47 -4.42 -7.05
CA LEU A 124 2.42 -5.80 -6.57
C LEU A 124 1.01 -6.35 -6.80
N ILE A 125 0.89 -7.53 -7.40
CA ILE A 125 -0.39 -8.20 -7.58
C ILE A 125 -0.51 -9.29 -6.51
N THR A 126 -1.58 -9.26 -5.72
CA THR A 126 -1.85 -10.25 -4.66
C THR A 126 -3.16 -10.99 -4.92
N SER A 127 -3.33 -12.20 -4.37
CA SER A 127 -4.60 -12.94 -4.41
C SER A 127 -5.01 -13.34 -3.00
N GLN A 128 -6.20 -12.96 -2.54
CA GLN A 128 -6.65 -13.26 -1.17
C GLN A 128 -7.16 -14.70 -0.93
N ASN A 129 -7.12 -15.62 -1.89
CA ASN A 129 -7.58 -17.00 -1.64
C ASN A 129 -6.45 -17.89 -1.07
N THR A 130 -6.67 -18.38 0.16
CA THR A 130 -5.78 -19.22 0.97
C THR A 130 -5.51 -20.64 0.44
N HIS A 131 -6.01 -20.99 -0.74
CA HIS A 131 -5.71 -22.27 -1.39
C HIS A 131 -5.63 -22.06 -2.89
N ASN A 132 -4.47 -21.63 -3.42
CA ASN A 132 -3.97 -22.03 -4.75
C ASN A 132 -2.77 -21.19 -5.17
N SER A 133 -1.58 -21.78 -5.12
CA SER A 133 -0.38 -21.32 -5.83
C SER A 133 -0.55 -21.26 -7.36
N TYR A 134 -1.68 -21.79 -7.88
CA TYR A 134 -2.09 -21.69 -9.28
C TYR A 134 -2.73 -20.34 -9.65
N LEU A 135 -3.29 -19.59 -8.68
CA LEU A 135 -4.01 -18.34 -8.95
C LEU A 135 -3.07 -17.14 -9.18
N SER A 136 -1.85 -17.14 -8.63
CA SER A 136 -0.88 -16.06 -8.92
C SER A 136 -0.45 -16.08 -10.38
N ARG A 137 -0.23 -17.28 -10.96
CA ARG A 137 0.04 -17.46 -12.39
C ARG A 137 -1.13 -17.03 -13.27
N GLN A 138 -2.37 -17.27 -12.83
CA GLN A 138 -3.56 -16.77 -13.53
C GLN A 138 -3.67 -15.24 -13.43
N GLY A 139 -3.33 -14.65 -12.29
CA GLY A 139 -3.27 -13.19 -12.11
C GLY A 139 -2.23 -12.52 -13.04
N ALA A 140 -1.03 -13.09 -13.16
CA ALA A 140 -0.04 -12.65 -14.15
C ALA A 140 -0.50 -12.88 -15.59
N GLY A 141 -1.06 -14.06 -15.90
CA GLY A 141 -1.57 -14.36 -17.25
C GLY A 141 -2.67 -13.40 -17.69
N ASN A 142 -3.55 -13.03 -16.77
CA ASN A 142 -4.57 -12.00 -16.97
C ASN A 142 -3.94 -10.61 -17.15
N ALA A 143 -2.97 -10.22 -16.33
CA ALA A 143 -2.28 -8.94 -16.48
C ALA A 143 -1.58 -8.81 -17.85
N VAL A 144 -0.97 -9.90 -18.35
CA VAL A 144 -0.35 -9.97 -19.69
C VAL A 144 -1.39 -9.91 -20.80
N ALA A 145 -2.49 -10.65 -20.67
CA ALA A 145 -3.60 -10.62 -21.62
C ALA A 145 -4.24 -9.21 -21.75
N HIS A 146 -4.04 -8.35 -20.75
CA HIS A 146 -4.55 -6.98 -20.70
C HIS A 146 -3.47 -5.89 -20.85
N GLY A 147 -2.28 -6.25 -21.36
CA GLY A 147 -1.28 -5.28 -21.83
C GLY A 147 -0.11 -4.99 -20.89
N LEU A 148 -0.03 -5.66 -19.72
CA LEU A 148 1.17 -5.64 -18.89
C LEU A 148 2.27 -6.46 -19.59
N PRO A 149 3.51 -5.95 -19.74
CA PRO A 149 4.60 -6.75 -20.26
C PRO A 149 4.82 -8.01 -19.40
N GLU A 150 4.98 -9.17 -20.02
CA GLU A 150 5.13 -10.47 -19.34
C GLU A 150 6.22 -10.46 -18.26
N ASN A 151 7.34 -9.80 -18.53
CA ASN A 151 8.43 -9.62 -17.56
C ASN A 151 8.02 -8.84 -16.30
N GLU A 152 7.12 -7.86 -16.42
CA GLU A 152 6.62 -7.08 -15.29
C GLU A 152 5.56 -7.85 -14.51
N ALA A 153 4.75 -8.67 -15.18
CA ALA A 153 3.82 -9.59 -14.53
C ALA A 153 4.55 -10.62 -13.64
N HIS A 154 5.71 -11.12 -14.10
CA HIS A 154 6.54 -12.03 -13.33
C HIS A 154 7.26 -11.36 -12.15
N LYS A 155 7.75 -10.12 -12.32
CA LYS A 155 8.30 -9.32 -11.19
C LYS A 155 7.24 -8.96 -10.16
N GLY A 156 5.99 -8.70 -10.58
CA GLY A 156 4.88 -8.45 -9.67
C GLY A 156 4.51 -9.64 -8.77
N ILE A 157 5.06 -10.83 -9.04
CA ILE A 157 4.85 -12.07 -8.26
C ILE A 157 6.12 -12.49 -7.51
N ASN A 158 7.30 -12.18 -8.04
CA ASN A 158 8.59 -12.39 -7.38
C ASN A 158 9.18 -11.04 -6.97
N SER A 159 9.06 -10.73 -5.68
CA SER A 159 9.67 -9.57 -4.99
C SER A 159 11.16 -9.38 -5.29
#